data_AF-A0A522X435-F1
#
_entry.id   AF-A0A522X435-F1
#
_cell.length_a   1.000
_cell.length_b   1.000
_cell.length_c   1.000
_cell.angle_alpha   90.00
_cell.angle_beta   90.00
_cell.angle_gamma   90.00
#
_symmetry.space_group_name_H-M   'P 1'
#
loop_
_entity.id
_entity.type
_entity.pdbx_description
1 polymer ?
#
loop_
_entity_poly.entity_id
_entity_poly.type
_entity_poly.pdbx_seq_one_letter_code
_entity_poly.pdbx_strand_id
1 'polypeptide(L)'
;MKIGFIQPIGLGDIIIALPIAKHFAVQGHQVIWPILDRYLSNFATATPYVEFVPVAETDDLTWIFETPLELLRSRGCQGILPLFSALQVPNYPVNRTLSSILKFDEYKYAVAEVPFREKWTLDIVRDHRREDALFQSVVTSKRYAVCHLQGSSARADIPLDSIAASYDQVIEITDRTNC
;
A
#
# COMPACT_ATOMS: atom_id res chain seq x y z
N MET A 1 17.37 -4.74 -14.60
CA MET A 1 16.11 -4.82 -15.40
C MET A 1 15.05 -3.96 -14.74
N LYS A 2 14.05 -3.48 -15.49
CA LYS A 2 12.86 -2.80 -14.99
C LYS A 2 11.76 -3.81 -14.70
N ILE A 3 11.29 -3.84 -13.46
CA ILE A 3 10.19 -4.70 -13.00
C ILE A 3 9.00 -3.81 -12.67
N GLY A 4 7.87 -4.09 -13.29
CA GLY A 4 6.61 -3.38 -13.07
C GLY A 4 5.72 -4.12 -12.08
N PHE A 5 5.13 -3.43 -11.10
CA PHE A 5 4.16 -4.02 -10.19
C PHE A 5 2.76 -3.48 -10.50
N ILE A 6 1.73 -4.32 -10.46
CA ILE A 6 0.33 -3.88 -10.60
C ILE A 6 -0.44 -4.21 -9.32
N GLN A 7 -0.68 -3.17 -8.53
CA GLN A 7 -1.55 -3.13 -7.34
C GLN A 7 -1.76 -1.64 -7.02
N PRO A 8 -2.60 -0.91 -7.79
CA PRO A 8 -2.71 0.54 -7.59
C PRO A 8 -3.52 0.93 -6.34
N ILE A 9 -4.28 0.00 -5.78
CA ILE A 9 -5.18 0.20 -4.64
C ILE A 9 -4.84 -0.65 -3.43
N GLY A 10 -5.48 -0.32 -2.31
CA GLY A 10 -5.32 -1.02 -1.05
C GLY A 10 -4.02 -0.61 -0.38
N LEU A 11 -4.08 0.39 0.50
CA LEU A 11 -2.89 0.89 1.22
C LEU A 11 -2.15 -0.26 1.93
N GLY A 12 -2.90 -1.15 2.58
CA GLY A 12 -2.36 -2.35 3.23
C GLY A 12 -1.73 -3.33 2.24
N ASP A 13 -2.33 -3.55 1.06
CA ASP A 13 -1.77 -4.40 0.01
C ASP A 13 -0.46 -3.87 -0.54
N ILE A 14 -0.36 -2.55 -0.72
CA ILE A 14 0.88 -1.87 -1.14
C ILE A 14 1.96 -2.10 -0.06
N ILE A 15 1.64 -1.83 1.21
CA ILE A 15 2.58 -2.03 2.34
C ILE A 15 3.08 -3.47 2.41
N ILE A 16 2.18 -4.45 2.28
CA ILE A 16 2.52 -5.89 2.34
C ILE A 16 3.47 -6.29 1.19
N ALA A 17 3.40 -5.62 0.04
CA ALA A 17 4.22 -5.92 -1.13
C ALA A 17 5.49 -5.03 -1.26
N LEU A 18 5.67 -4.01 -0.42
CA LEU A 18 6.91 -3.22 -0.38
C LEU A 18 8.18 -4.06 -0.16
N PRO A 19 8.19 -5.11 0.70
CA PRO A 19 9.37 -5.97 0.83
C PRO A 19 9.70 -6.75 -0.45
N ILE A 20 8.70 -7.10 -1.26
CA ILE A 20 8.90 -7.70 -2.59
C ILE A 20 9.65 -6.70 -3.48
N ALA A 21 9.23 -5.44 -3.50
CA ALA A 21 9.90 -4.40 -4.27
C ALA A 21 11.35 -4.19 -3.81
N LYS A 22 11.58 -4.16 -2.48
CA LYS A 22 12.92 -4.06 -1.91
C LYS A 22 13.81 -5.25 -2.32
N HIS A 23 13.27 -6.47 -2.32
CA HIS A 23 14.00 -7.67 -2.74
C HIS A 23 14.57 -7.52 -4.15
N PHE A 24 13.77 -7.05 -5.11
CA PHE A 24 14.23 -6.78 -6.47
C PHE A 24 15.21 -5.59 -6.53
N ALA A 25 14.96 -4.51 -5.79
CA ALA A 25 15.85 -3.35 -5.78
C ALA A 25 17.27 -3.71 -5.30
N VAL A 26 17.38 -4.52 -4.24
CA VAL A 26 18.67 -5.01 -3.70
C VAL A 26 19.44 -5.87 -4.72
N GLN A 27 18.73 -6.55 -5.62
CA GLN A 27 19.33 -7.32 -6.72
C GLN A 27 19.71 -6.44 -7.93
N GLY A 28 19.55 -5.12 -7.85
CA GLY A 28 19.89 -4.18 -8.91
C GLY A 28 18.79 -4.00 -9.97
N HIS A 29 17.56 -4.40 -9.68
CA HIS A 29 16.42 -4.08 -10.53
C HIS A 29 15.86 -2.68 -10.22
N GLN A 30 15.31 -2.03 -11.24
CA GLN A 30 14.50 -0.82 -11.07
C GLN A 30 13.05 -1.26 -10.92
N VAL A 31 12.42 -0.95 -9.78
CA VAL A 31 11.01 -1.27 -9.55
C VAL A 31 10.16 -0.04 -9.87
N ILE A 32 9.17 -0.22 -10.75
CA ILE A 32 8.23 0.82 -11.16
C ILE A 32 6.83 0.35 -10.76
N TRP A 33 6.09 1.20 -10.05
CA TRP A 33 4.81 0.79 -9.45
C TRP A 33 3.75 1.86 -9.61
N PRO A 34 2.76 1.67 -10.50
CA PRO A 34 1.65 2.58 -10.63
C PRO A 34 0.71 2.43 -9.44
N ILE A 35 0.45 3.53 -8.73
CA ILE A 35 -0.44 3.60 -7.58
C ILE A 35 -1.39 4.78 -7.68
N LEU A 36 -2.50 4.73 -6.96
CA LEU A 36 -3.40 5.88 -6.88
C LEU A 36 -2.68 7.12 -6.36
N ASP A 37 -2.95 8.27 -6.99
CA ASP A 37 -2.30 9.55 -6.66
C ASP A 37 -2.42 9.91 -5.17
N ARG A 38 -3.60 9.66 -4.57
CA ARG A 38 -3.85 9.88 -3.13
C ARG A 38 -2.92 9.09 -2.19
N TYR A 39 -2.24 8.06 -2.68
CA TYR A 39 -1.30 7.27 -1.89
C TYR A 39 0.17 7.68 -2.12
N LEU A 40 0.46 8.51 -3.12
CA LEU A 40 1.82 8.81 -3.53
C LEU A 40 2.63 9.45 -2.39
N SER A 41 2.03 10.40 -1.67
CA SER A 41 2.67 11.09 -0.55
C SER A 41 3.06 10.15 0.59
N ASN A 42 2.35 9.02 0.77
CA ASN A 42 2.65 8.05 1.83
C ASN A 42 3.92 7.23 1.53
N PHE A 43 4.28 7.08 0.25
CA PHE A 43 5.30 6.11 -0.17
C PHE A 43 6.52 6.71 -0.85
N ALA A 44 6.38 7.77 -1.65
CA ALA A 44 7.45 8.25 -2.52
C ALA A 44 8.74 8.60 -1.76
N THR A 45 8.63 9.28 -0.62
CA THR A 45 9.78 9.59 0.24
C THR A 45 10.17 8.41 1.13
N ALA A 46 9.18 7.65 1.61
CA ALA A 46 9.40 6.57 2.55
C ALA A 46 10.11 5.36 1.92
N THR A 47 9.95 5.15 0.61
CA THR A 47 10.46 3.96 -0.08
C THR A 47 11.18 4.36 -1.37
N PRO A 48 12.36 5.00 -1.27
CA PRO A 48 13.08 5.55 -2.43
C PRO A 48 13.60 4.48 -3.40
N TYR A 49 13.52 3.19 -3.02
CA TYR A 49 13.85 2.05 -3.86
C TYR A 49 12.72 1.66 -4.84
N VAL A 50 11.60 2.39 -4.85
CA VAL A 50 10.50 2.22 -5.80
C VAL A 50 10.23 3.53 -6.54
N GLU A 51 10.14 3.47 -7.86
CA GLU A 51 9.61 4.55 -8.68
C GLU A 51 8.08 4.43 -8.73
N PHE A 52 7.38 5.15 -7.84
CA PHE A 52 5.93 5.22 -7.89
C PHE A 52 5.46 6.13 -9.02
N VAL A 53 4.41 5.69 -9.71
CA VAL A 53 3.78 6.45 -10.79
C VAL A 53 2.32 6.70 -10.44
N PRO A 54 1.85 7.95 -10.38
CA PRO A 54 0.45 8.21 -10.05
C PRO A 54 -0.47 7.73 -11.18
N VAL A 55 -1.59 7.13 -10.77
CA VAL A 55 -2.73 6.78 -11.63
C VAL A 55 -3.97 7.44 -11.04
N ALA A 56 -4.80 8.04 -11.88
CA ALA A 56 -6.05 8.63 -11.47
C ALA A 56 -7.16 7.56 -11.42
N GLU A 57 -8.01 7.64 -10.41
CA GLU A 57 -9.25 6.86 -10.36
C GLU A 57 -10.26 7.46 -11.34
N THR A 58 -10.88 6.61 -12.15
CA THR A 58 -11.91 6.99 -13.13
C THR A 58 -13.13 6.06 -13.01
N ASP A 59 -14.25 6.44 -13.62
CA ASP A 59 -15.45 5.60 -13.65
C ASP A 59 -15.24 4.26 -14.40
N ASP A 60 -14.27 4.23 -15.33
CA ASP A 60 -13.88 3.02 -16.05
C ASP A 60 -12.82 2.19 -15.27
N LEU A 61 -13.13 0.94 -14.92
CA LEU A 61 -12.26 0.04 -14.14
C LEU A 61 -10.93 -0.33 -14.82
N THR A 62 -10.70 0.06 -16.09
CA THR A 62 -9.41 -0.11 -16.76
C THR A 62 -8.25 0.54 -16.01
N TRP A 63 -8.50 1.56 -15.18
CA TRP A 63 -7.47 2.19 -14.34
C TRP A 63 -6.83 1.24 -13.32
N ILE A 64 -7.50 0.13 -12.97
CA ILE A 64 -6.99 -0.82 -11.96
C ILE A 64 -5.91 -1.74 -12.54
N PHE A 65 -6.02 -2.12 -13.83
CA PHE A 65 -5.12 -3.12 -14.44
C PHE A 65 -4.59 -2.71 -15.81
N GLU A 66 -5.45 -2.45 -16.78
CA GLU A 66 -5.04 -2.21 -18.17
C GLU A 66 -4.21 -0.93 -18.32
N THR A 67 -4.63 0.16 -17.66
CA THR A 67 -3.88 1.43 -17.66
C THR A 67 -2.50 1.27 -16.99
N PRO A 68 -2.37 0.70 -15.77
CA PRO A 68 -1.07 0.37 -15.19
C PRO A 68 -0.21 -0.53 -16.09
N LEU A 69 -0.80 -1.54 -16.72
CA LEU A 69 -0.10 -2.47 -17.59
C LEU A 69 0.52 -1.76 -18.79
N GLU A 70 -0.25 -0.91 -19.48
CA GLU A 70 0.22 -0.16 -20.64
C GLU A 70 1.28 0.88 -20.25
N LEU A 71 1.10 1.52 -19.10
CA LEU A 71 2.06 2.45 -18.52
C LEU A 71 3.40 1.76 -18.20
N LEU A 72 3.38 0.53 -17.70
CA LEU A 72 4.59 -0.25 -17.41
C LEU A 72 5.27 -0.74 -18.70
N ARG A 73 4.48 -1.18 -19.69
CA ARG A 73 4.99 -1.57 -21.02
C ARG A 73 5.67 -0.42 -21.72
N SER A 74 5.04 0.76 -21.76
CA SER A 74 5.61 1.97 -22.39
C SER A 74 6.89 2.46 -21.69
N ARG A 75 7.06 2.17 -20.40
CA ARG A 75 8.32 2.42 -19.66
C ARG A 75 9.40 1.35 -19.88
N GLY A 76 9.11 0.30 -20.64
CA GLY A 76 10.04 -0.77 -20.96
C GLY A 76 10.29 -1.75 -19.81
N CYS A 77 9.30 -1.99 -18.95
CA CYS A 77 9.37 -3.06 -17.94
C CYS A 77 9.47 -4.44 -18.62
N GLN A 78 10.49 -5.22 -18.26
CA GLN A 78 10.70 -6.57 -18.82
C GLN A 78 9.94 -7.65 -18.05
N GLY A 79 9.72 -7.46 -16.75
CA GLY A 79 8.85 -8.29 -15.93
C GLY A 79 7.72 -7.44 -15.38
N ILE A 80 6.48 -7.93 -15.45
CA ILE A 80 5.31 -7.24 -14.88
C ILE A 80 4.59 -8.22 -13.96
N LEU A 81 4.47 -7.85 -12.69
CA LEU A 81 3.92 -8.68 -11.62
C LEU A 81 2.56 -8.13 -11.19
N PRO A 82 1.45 -8.76 -11.62
CA PRO A 82 0.13 -8.47 -11.09
C PRO A 82 -0.05 -9.13 -9.72
N LEU A 83 -0.26 -8.32 -8.68
CA LEU A 83 -0.22 -8.77 -7.28
C LEU A 83 -1.61 -8.97 -6.64
N PHE A 84 -2.70 -8.85 -7.39
CA PHE A 84 -4.02 -9.18 -6.88
C PHE A 84 -4.25 -10.70 -6.87
N SER A 85 -4.61 -11.26 -5.72
CA SER A 85 -5.04 -12.66 -5.60
C SER A 85 -6.46 -12.90 -6.11
N ALA A 86 -7.29 -11.85 -6.12
CA ALA A 86 -8.65 -11.87 -6.64
C ALA A 86 -9.02 -10.48 -7.15
N LEU A 87 -8.98 -10.27 -8.47
CA LEU A 87 -9.46 -9.05 -9.11
C LEU A 87 -10.49 -9.41 -10.17
N GLN A 88 -11.67 -8.78 -10.08
CA GLN A 88 -12.79 -8.99 -11.01
C GLN A 88 -12.81 -7.89 -12.07
N VAL A 89 -11.74 -7.80 -12.87
CA VAL A 89 -11.69 -6.92 -14.04
C VAL A 89 -11.44 -7.74 -15.30
N PRO A 90 -11.89 -7.27 -16.48
CA PRO A 90 -11.58 -7.91 -17.74
C PRO A 90 -10.08 -8.17 -17.90
N ASN A 91 -9.72 -9.30 -18.51
CA ASN A 91 -8.36 -9.63 -18.92
C ASN A 91 -7.30 -9.75 -17.79
N TYR A 92 -7.69 -9.74 -16.51
CA TYR A 92 -6.74 -9.93 -15.41
C TYR A 92 -6.23 -11.38 -15.32
N PRO A 93 -4.91 -11.62 -15.47
CA PRO A 93 -4.35 -12.96 -15.41
C PRO A 93 -4.13 -13.39 -13.95
N VAL A 94 -5.16 -13.96 -13.33
CA VAL A 94 -5.02 -14.56 -12.00
C VAL A 94 -4.49 -16.00 -12.09
N ASN A 95 -3.41 -16.31 -11.37
CA ASN A 95 -3.01 -17.70 -11.13
C ASN A 95 -4.03 -18.40 -10.22
N ARG A 96 -5.02 -19.07 -10.83
CA ARG A 96 -6.16 -19.70 -10.13
C ARG A 96 -5.75 -20.79 -9.13
N THR A 97 -4.66 -21.50 -9.42
CA THR A 97 -4.15 -22.55 -8.53
C THR A 97 -3.57 -21.95 -7.27
N LEU A 98 -2.75 -20.91 -7.38
CA LEU A 98 -2.20 -20.23 -6.21
C LEU A 98 -3.28 -19.48 -5.44
N SER A 99 -4.20 -18.78 -6.13
CA SER A 99 -5.24 -17.99 -5.46
C SER A 99 -6.25 -18.83 -4.68
N SER A 100 -6.39 -20.12 -4.98
CA SER A 100 -7.33 -21.02 -4.27
C SER A 100 -6.73 -21.67 -3.03
N ILE A 101 -5.39 -21.75 -2.92
CA ILE A 101 -4.70 -22.45 -1.83
C ILE A 101 -3.95 -21.50 -0.89
N LEU A 102 -3.54 -20.32 -1.36
CA LEU A 102 -2.78 -19.35 -0.58
C LEU A 102 -3.66 -18.22 -0.07
N LYS A 103 -3.27 -17.66 1.09
CA LYS A 103 -3.82 -16.37 1.53
C LYS A 103 -3.36 -15.25 0.60
N PHE A 104 -4.09 -14.13 0.63
CA PHE A 104 -3.85 -13.02 -0.30
C PHE A 104 -2.42 -12.45 -0.22
N ASP A 105 -1.80 -12.46 0.97
CA ASP A 105 -0.42 -12.02 1.17
C ASP A 105 0.57 -13.09 0.69
N GLU A 106 0.41 -14.35 1.08
CA GLU A 106 1.22 -15.48 0.61
C GLU A 106 1.23 -15.58 -0.92
N TYR A 107 0.07 -15.34 -1.56
CA TYR A 107 -0.08 -15.29 -3.02
C TYR A 107 0.88 -14.29 -3.68
N LYS A 108 0.98 -13.06 -3.14
CA LYS A 108 1.83 -12.00 -3.70
C LYS A 108 3.29 -12.44 -3.73
N TYR A 109 3.76 -13.03 -2.64
CA TYR A 109 5.12 -13.53 -2.52
C TYR A 109 5.38 -14.71 -3.45
N ALA A 110 4.41 -15.64 -3.57
CA ALA A 110 4.52 -16.77 -4.47
C ALA A 110 4.56 -16.35 -5.95
N VAL A 111 3.69 -15.42 -6.39
CA VAL A 111 3.69 -14.91 -7.77
C VAL A 111 4.95 -14.12 -8.11
N ALA A 112 5.52 -13.42 -7.12
CA ALA A 112 6.77 -12.68 -7.29
C ALA A 112 8.02 -13.57 -7.13
N GLU A 113 7.86 -14.85 -6.80
CA GLU A 113 8.95 -15.79 -6.50
C GLU A 113 9.88 -15.30 -5.36
N VAL A 114 9.33 -14.53 -4.42
CA VAL A 114 10.05 -14.02 -3.25
C VAL A 114 9.72 -14.89 -2.03
N PRO A 115 10.71 -15.33 -1.24
CA PRO A 115 10.44 -16.10 -0.02
C PRO A 115 9.50 -15.36 0.94
N PHE A 116 8.44 -16.02 1.41
CA PHE A 116 7.42 -15.36 2.26
C PHE A 116 7.98 -14.76 3.56
N ARG A 117 9.11 -15.26 4.06
CA ARG A 117 9.81 -14.68 5.23
C ARG A 117 10.21 -13.21 5.03
N GLU A 118 10.38 -12.76 3.79
CA GLU A 118 10.70 -11.37 3.46
C GLU A 118 9.55 -10.41 3.81
N LYS A 119 8.33 -10.90 4.04
CA LYS A 119 7.21 -10.07 4.48
C LYS A 119 7.53 -9.18 5.69
N TRP A 120 8.43 -9.64 6.55
CA TRP A 120 8.80 -8.97 7.78
C TRP A 120 10.03 -8.05 7.63
N THR A 121 10.54 -7.84 6.41
CA THR A 121 11.74 -7.03 6.13
C THR A 121 11.41 -5.64 5.57
N LEU A 122 10.19 -5.16 5.82
CA LEU A 122 9.75 -3.81 5.49
C LEU A 122 10.76 -2.78 6.03
N ASP A 123 11.16 -1.87 5.15
CA ASP A 123 12.16 -0.85 5.44
C ASP A 123 11.70 0.45 4.82
N ILE A 124 11.61 1.48 5.64
CA ILE A 124 11.10 2.80 5.26
C ILE A 124 12.03 3.89 5.78
N VAL A 125 12.18 4.94 4.99
CA VAL A 125 12.81 6.18 5.38
C VAL A 125 11.78 7.02 6.11
N ARG A 126 12.06 7.36 7.37
CA ARG A 126 11.17 8.19 8.19
C ARG A 126 11.45 9.67 7.93
N ASP A 127 10.38 10.45 7.77
CA ASP A 127 10.45 11.91 7.70
C ASP A 127 10.05 12.49 9.06
N HIS A 128 11.04 12.64 9.94
CA HIS A 128 10.81 13.15 11.29
C HIS A 128 10.15 14.52 11.32
N ARG A 129 10.45 15.41 10.37
CA ARG A 129 9.86 16.76 10.34
C ARG A 129 8.36 16.69 10.09
N ARG A 130 7.97 15.84 9.14
CA ARG A 130 6.57 15.60 8.77
C ARG A 130 5.82 14.87 9.88
N GLU A 131 6.44 13.86 10.48
CA GLU A 131 5.90 13.14 11.65
C GLU A 131 5.67 14.09 12.83
N ASP A 132 6.64 14.95 13.15
CA ASP A 132 6.54 15.94 14.23
C ASP A 132 5.45 16.98 13.92
N ALA A 133 5.37 17.46 12.67
CA ALA A 133 4.33 18.40 12.27
C ALA A 133 2.93 17.79 12.43
N LEU A 134 2.75 16.53 12.01
CA LEU A 134 1.50 15.81 12.24
C LEU A 134 1.21 15.69 13.75
N PHE A 135 2.20 15.23 14.53
CA PHE A 135 2.08 15.08 15.98
C PHE A 135 1.62 16.37 16.65
N GLN A 136 2.28 17.50 16.37
CA GLN A 136 1.91 18.80 16.94
C GLN A 136 0.51 19.26 16.48
N SER A 137 0.07 18.85 15.29
CA SER A 137 -1.24 19.24 14.77
C SER A 137 -2.42 18.43 15.34
N VAL A 138 -2.17 17.22 15.88
CA VAL A 138 -3.22 16.32 16.35
C VAL A 138 -3.13 15.99 17.83
N VAL A 139 -1.96 16.05 18.46
CA VAL A 139 -1.76 15.73 19.88
C VAL A 139 -1.77 17.01 20.70
N THR A 140 -2.75 17.15 21.59
CA THR A 140 -2.88 18.30 22.49
C THR A 140 -2.74 17.92 23.96
N SER A 141 -2.85 16.64 24.30
CA SER A 141 -2.62 16.11 25.65
C SER A 141 -1.47 15.09 25.68
N LYS A 142 -0.84 14.92 26.84
CA LYS A 142 0.14 13.85 27.10
C LYS A 142 -0.52 12.47 27.20
N ARG A 143 -1.79 12.39 27.60
CA ARG A 143 -2.55 11.15 27.68
C ARG A 143 -3.60 11.14 26.59
N TYR A 144 -3.30 10.44 25.51
CA TYR A 144 -4.21 10.30 24.39
C TYR A 144 -4.33 8.83 23.97
N ALA A 145 -5.47 8.49 23.39
CA ALA A 145 -5.68 7.24 22.68
C ALA A 145 -5.76 7.51 21.18
N VAL A 146 -5.17 6.63 20.37
CA VAL A 146 -5.35 6.64 18.91
C VAL A 146 -6.31 5.52 18.55
N CYS A 147 -7.34 5.81 17.77
CA CYS A 147 -8.31 4.83 17.30
C CYS A 147 -8.43 4.84 15.78
N HIS A 148 -8.58 3.64 15.21
CA HIS A 148 -8.87 3.46 13.80
C HIS A 148 -10.24 2.79 13.68
N LEU A 149 -11.27 3.61 13.53
CA LEU A 149 -12.65 3.12 13.50
C LEU A 149 -13.14 2.83 12.07
N GLN A 150 -12.53 3.44 11.06
CA GLN A 150 -12.93 3.32 9.67
C GLN A 150 -12.08 2.28 8.93
N GLY A 151 -12.64 1.11 8.63
CA GLY A 151 -12.06 0.18 7.66
C GLY A 151 -12.46 0.52 6.22
N SER A 152 -11.98 -0.27 5.26
CA SER A 152 -12.35 -0.13 3.85
C SER A 152 -13.83 -0.40 3.57
N SER A 153 -14.48 -1.24 4.39
CA SER A 153 -15.84 -1.74 4.13
C SER A 153 -16.82 -1.53 5.28
N ALA A 154 -16.34 -1.07 6.44
CA ALA A 154 -17.16 -0.92 7.63
C ALA A 154 -16.55 0.10 8.58
N ARG A 155 -17.39 0.71 9.41
CA ARG A 155 -16.98 1.52 10.56
C ARG A 155 -17.31 0.76 11.84
N ALA A 156 -16.37 0.70 12.77
CA ALA A 156 -16.61 0.19 14.10
C ALA A 156 -17.43 1.22 14.90
N ASP A 157 -18.57 0.80 15.43
CA ASP A 157 -19.40 1.60 16.32
C ASP A 157 -18.96 1.40 17.78
N ILE A 158 -17.91 2.12 18.16
CA ILE A 158 -17.35 2.09 19.51
C ILE A 158 -17.65 3.43 20.19
N PRO A 159 -18.32 3.44 21.36
CA PRO A 159 -18.60 4.67 22.10
C PRO A 159 -17.27 5.30 22.56
N LEU A 160 -16.86 6.39 21.90
CA LEU A 160 -15.60 7.06 22.21
C LEU A 160 -15.54 7.58 23.65
N ASP A 161 -16.69 7.92 24.24
CA ASP A 161 -16.81 8.36 25.63
C ASP A 161 -16.27 7.32 26.63
N SER A 162 -16.44 6.03 26.31
CA SER A 162 -15.92 4.94 27.15
C SER A 162 -14.38 4.88 27.13
N ILE A 163 -13.77 5.28 26.02
CA ILE A 163 -12.30 5.39 25.87
C ILE A 163 -11.83 6.68 26.55
N ALA A 164 -12.54 7.79 26.34
CA ALA A 164 -12.24 9.09 26.94
C ALA A 164 -12.26 9.06 28.48
N ALA A 165 -12.97 8.12 29.11
CA ALA A 165 -12.90 7.92 30.56
C ALA A 165 -11.47 7.63 31.09
N SER A 166 -10.58 7.10 30.24
CA SER A 166 -9.21 6.75 30.60
C SER A 166 -8.14 7.66 29.98
N TYR A 167 -8.52 8.57 29.06
CA TYR A 167 -7.61 9.41 28.31
C TYR A 167 -8.13 10.83 28.19
N ASP A 168 -7.25 11.82 28.27
CA ASP A 168 -7.64 13.23 28.19
C ASP A 168 -7.98 13.64 26.73
N GLN A 169 -7.59 12.82 25.75
CA GLN A 169 -7.82 13.03 24.34
C GLN A 169 -8.01 11.70 23.60
N VAL A 170 -8.90 11.68 22.61
CA VAL A 170 -9.01 10.59 21.64
C VAL A 170 -8.74 11.14 20.24
N ILE A 171 -7.85 10.49 19.50
CA ILE A 171 -7.42 10.88 18.16
C ILE A 171 -7.86 9.79 17.20
N GLU A 172 -8.82 10.11 16.33
CA GLU A 172 -9.26 9.20 15.28
C GLU A 172 -8.36 9.32 14.05
N ILE A 173 -7.91 8.18 13.52
CA ILE A 173 -7.23 8.09 12.23
C ILE A 173 -8.24 8.43 11.13
N THR A 174 -8.01 9.54 10.45
CA THR A 174 -8.84 10.12 9.37
C THR A 174 -7.93 10.69 8.27
N ASP A 175 -8.50 11.28 7.22
CA ASP A 175 -7.68 11.95 6.19
C ASP A 175 -6.83 13.11 6.74
N ARG A 176 -7.25 13.73 7.86
CA ARG A 176 -6.44 14.73 8.57
C ARG A 176 -5.14 14.14 9.13
N THR A 177 -5.12 12.83 9.37
CA THR A 177 -3.95 12.10 9.85
C THR A 177 -3.09 11.52 8.73
N ASN A 178 -3.43 11.80 7.45
CA ASN A 178 -2.49 11.57 6.37
C ASN A 178 -1.34 12.56 6.57
N CYS A 179 -0.24 12.06 7.17
CA CYS A 179 1.04 12.73 7.07
C CYS A 179 1.43 12.65 5.61
#